data_AF-A0A7V9BPS0-F1
#
_entry.id   AF-A0A7V9BPS0-F1
#
_cell.length_a   1.000
_cell.length_b   1.000
_cell.length_c   1.000
_cell.angle_alpha   90.00
_cell.angle_beta   90.00
_cell.angle_gamma   90.00
#
_symmetry.space_group_name_H-M   'P 1'
#
loop_
_entity.id
_entity.type
_entity.pdbx_description
1 polymer ?
#
loop_
_entity_poly.entity_id
_entity_poly.type
_entity_poly.pdbx_seq_one_letter_code
_entity_poly.pdbx_strand_id
1 'polypeptide(L)' 'RADYVGKNVPTSLGEQVAVLLTETDGRDAVLLRGDPDSDADVDGEPS' A
#
# COMPACT_ATOMS: atom_id res chain seq x y z
N ARG A 1 -8.75 5.09 19.20
CA ARG A 1 -8.59 3.64 18.92
C ARG A 1 -9.74 3.25 18.01
N ALA A 2 -9.51 2.49 16.94
CA ALA A 2 -10.64 2.02 16.14
C ALA A 2 -11.51 1.10 17.00
N ASP A 3 -12.83 1.34 16.98
CA ASP A 3 -13.80 0.55 17.74
C ASP A 3 -13.98 -0.84 17.12
N TYR A 4 -13.71 -0.96 15.81
CA TYR A 4 -13.74 -2.21 15.06
C TYR A 4 -12.53 -2.31 14.13
N VAL A 5 -11.81 -3.44 14.21
CA VAL A 5 -10.62 -3.71 13.38
C VAL A 5 -10.81 -5.08 12.73
N GLY A 6 -10.90 -5.11 11.40
CA GLY A 6 -10.99 -6.37 10.65
C GLY A 6 -9.65 -7.11 10.58
N LYS A 7 -8.57 -6.38 10.26
CA LYS A 7 -7.20 -6.91 10.22
C LYS A 7 -6.22 -5.86 10.75
N ASN A 8 -5.24 -6.29 11.53
CA ASN A 8 -4.12 -5.47 11.93
C ASN A 8 -2.91 -5.83 11.06
N VAL A 9 -2.37 -4.85 10.33
CA VAL A 9 -1.20 -5.01 9.47
C VAL A 9 -0.12 -4.07 10.00
N PRO A 10 0.96 -4.58 10.61
CA PRO A 10 2.08 -3.74 11.00
C PRO A 10 2.79 -3.25 9.74
N THR A 11 3.09 -1.96 9.69
CA THR A 11 3.77 -1.28 8.58
C THR A 11 4.93 -0.43 9.11
N SER A 12 5.94 -0.28 8.27
CA SER A 12 7.09 0.62 8.44
C SER A 12 6.72 2.04 7.99
N LEU A 13 7.53 3.04 8.35
CA LEU A 13 7.21 4.45 8.09
C LEU A 13 7.06 4.78 6.58
N GLY A 14 7.86 4.13 5.74
CA GLY A 14 7.82 4.31 4.29
C GLY A 14 6.75 3.46 3.58
N GLU A 15 6.16 2.49 4.26
CA GLU A 15 5.16 1.62 3.65
C GLU A 15 3.78 2.26 3.67
N GLN A 16 3.02 2.05 2.59
CA GLN A 16 1.68 2.61 2.45
C GLN A 16 0.62 1.53 2.24
N VAL A 17 -0.46 1.60 3.03
CA VAL A 17 -1.64 0.76 2.82
C VAL A 17 -2.57 1.42 1.80
N ALA A 18 -2.88 0.74 0.71
CA ALA A 18 -3.88 1.13 -0.26
C ALA A 18 -5.10 0.20 -0.18
N VAL A 19 -6.28 0.78 0.01
CA VAL A 19 -7.55 0.05 0.05
C VAL A 19 -8.29 0.36 -1.25
N LEU A 20 -8.62 -0.68 -1.98
CA LEU A 20 -9.42 -0.61 -3.20
C LEU A 20 -10.81 -1.14 -2.87
N LEU A 21 -11.82 -0.39 -3.33
CA LEU A 21 -13.22 -0.75 -3.20
C LEU A 21 -13.81 -0.93 -4.59
N THR A 22 -14.70 -1.90 -4.75
CA THR A 22 -15.33 -2.17 -6.05
C THR A 22 -16.07 -0.94 -6.59
N GLU A 23 -16.68 -0.13 -5.74
CA GLU A 23 -17.42 1.07 -6.12
C GLU A 23 -16.53 2.16 -6.74
N THR A 24 -15.26 2.26 -6.32
CA THR A 24 -14.32 3.30 -6.78
C THR A 24 -13.29 2.77 -7.76
N ASP A 25 -12.86 1.53 -7.58
CA ASP A 25 -11.69 0.93 -8.24
C ASP A 25 -12.04 -0.31 -9.07
N GLY A 26 -13.30 -0.75 -9.05
CA GLY A 26 -13.78 -1.91 -9.82
C GLY A 26 -13.35 -3.27 -9.25
N ARG A 27 -12.65 -3.30 -8.11
CA ARG A 27 -12.32 -4.52 -7.37
C ARG A 27 -12.08 -4.25 -5.88
N ASP A 28 -12.26 -5.28 -5.06
CA ASP A 28 -11.89 -5.24 -3.65
C ASP A 28 -10.47 -5.75 -3.43
N ALA A 29 -9.61 -4.93 -2.82
CA ALA A 29 -8.28 -5.36 -2.41
C ALA A 29 -7.72 -4.48 -1.29
N VAL A 30 -6.81 -5.05 -0.50
CA VAL A 30 -5.94 -4.29 0.39
C VAL A 30 -4.51 -4.59 -0.01
N LEU A 31 -3.80 -3.56 -0.46
CA LEU A 31 -2.43 -3.65 -0.96
C LEU A 31 -1.49 -2.95 0.03
N LEU A 32 -0.32 -3.54 0.26
CA LEU A 32 0.79 -2.89 0.94
C LEU A 32 1.79 -2.47 -0.12
N ARG A 33 2.03 -1.17 -0.26
CA ARG A 33 3.03 -0.60 -1.16
C ARG A 33 4.32 -0.36 -0.38
N GLY A 34 5.44 -0.76 -0.97
CA GLY A 34 6.76 -0.42 -0.50
C GLY A 34 6.99 1.09 -0.52
N ASP A 35 8.05 1.50 0.16
CA ASP A 35 8.50 2.87 0.12
C ASP A 35 9.03 3.20 -1.29
N PRO A 36 8.48 4.23 -1.96
CA PRO A 36 8.85 4.53 -3.35
C PRO A 36 10.31 4.98 -3.49
N ASP A 37 10.94 5.45 -2.40
CA ASP A 37 12.38 5.74 -2.35
C ASP A 37 13.21 4.45 -2.22
N SER A 38 12.66 3.39 -1.63
CA SER A 38 13.33 2.09 -1.47
C SER A 38 13.25 1.20 -2.72
N ASP A 39 12.23 1.39 -3.56
CA ASP A 39 12.07 0.71 -4.86
C ASP A 39 12.73 1.50 -6.02
N ALA A 40 13.22 2.72 -5.78
CA ALA A 40 13.89 3.55 -6.80
C ALA A 40 15.30 3.05 -7.20
N ASP A 41 15.81 2.01 -6.54
CA ASP A 41 17.17 1.48 -6.72
C ASP A 41 17.25 0.19 -7.57
N VAL A 42 16.15 -0.33 -8.14
CA VAL A 42 16.16 -1.68 -8.78
C VAL A 42 16.03 -1.73 -10.31
N ASP A 43 15.63 -0.67 -11.01
CA ASP A 43 15.66 -0.65 -12.48
C ASP A 43 16.27 0.65 -13.01
N GLY A 44 17.52 0.54 -13.47
CA GLY A 44 18.30 1.64 -14.03
C GLY A 44 17.67 2.31 -15.26
N GLU A 45 18.05 3.58 -15.40
CA GLU A 45 17.83 4.50 -16.53
C GLU A 45 16.41 5.05 -16.73
N PRO A 46 16.10 6.23 -16.18
CA PRO A 46 15.10 7.12 -16.78
C PRO A 46 15.71 7.76 -18.03
N SER A 47 15.14 7.44 -19.20
CA SER A 47 15.35 8.16 -20.47
C SER A 47 14.84 9.59 -20.43
#